data_AF-A0A2N8M9B4-F1
#
_entry.id   AF-A0A2N8M9B4-F1
#
_cell.length_a   1.000
_cell.length_b   1.000
_cell.length_c   1.000
_cell.angle_alpha   90.00
_cell.angle_beta   90.00
_cell.angle_gamma   90.00
#
_symmetry.space_group_name_H-M   'P 1'
#
loop_
_entity.id
_entity.type
_entity.pdbx_description
1 polymer ?
#
loop_
_entity_poly.entity_id
_entity_poly.type
_entity_poly.pdbx_seq_one_letter_code
_entity_poly.pdbx_strand_id
1 'polypeptide(L)'
;MIEHAYLGESRYILGIITSAFKVNAGRNAADPHAEWEAKIAPRVRDRITKDLAAIDQKLVPQGGNKVGGIKNFHSLAPAAQKFGVALGSLRGKVNPGHYGQVDEARNEFAQIAREITRRAGI
;
A
#
# COMPACT_ATOMS: atom_id res chain seq x y z
N MET A 1 9.45 -19.52 -30.98
CA MET A 1 9.94 -19.76 -29.61
C MET A 1 10.82 -18.58 -29.24
N ILE A 2 10.39 -17.75 -28.29
CA ILE A 2 11.24 -16.68 -27.75
C ILE A 2 11.45 -17.03 -26.28
N GLU A 3 12.58 -17.69 -26.01
CA GLU A 3 13.16 -17.76 -24.67
C GLU A 3 13.81 -16.41 -24.38
N HIS A 4 13.18 -15.61 -23.52
CA HIS A 4 13.87 -14.54 -22.82
C HIS A 4 14.27 -15.05 -21.45
N ALA A 5 15.57 -15.30 -21.29
CA ALA A 5 16.24 -15.53 -20.03
C ALA A 5 16.00 -14.34 -19.09
N TYR A 6 15.09 -14.52 -18.12
CA TYR A 6 15.06 -13.69 -16.92
C TYR A 6 16.07 -14.29 -15.93
N LEU A 7 17.23 -13.66 -15.89
CA LEU A 7 18.34 -13.96 -14.99
C LEU A 7 17.89 -13.98 -13.51
N GLY A 8 17.99 -15.15 -12.88
CA GLY A 8 18.43 -15.35 -11.49
C GLY A 8 17.54 -14.95 -10.31
N GLU A 9 16.62 -14.01 -10.45
CA GLU A 9 15.74 -13.59 -9.35
C GLU A 9 14.28 -13.92 -9.68
N SER A 10 13.65 -14.73 -8.82
CA SER A 10 12.22 -15.02 -8.93
C SER A 10 11.44 -13.72 -8.71
N ARG A 11 10.95 -13.12 -9.80
CA ARG A 11 10.11 -11.92 -9.76
C ARG A 11 8.66 -12.35 -9.61
N TYR A 12 8.07 -12.10 -8.45
CA TYR A 12 6.66 -12.36 -8.17
C TYR A 12 5.98 -11.12 -7.63
N ILE A 13 4.67 -11.03 -7.82
CA ILE A 13 3.89 -9.90 -7.32
C ILE A 13 3.53 -10.16 -5.87
N LEU A 14 3.93 -9.24 -4.98
CA LEU A 14 3.51 -9.27 -3.56
C LEU A 14 2.07 -8.78 -3.39
N GLY A 15 1.61 -7.88 -4.25
CA GLY A 15 0.25 -7.36 -4.26
C GLY A 15 0.21 -5.88 -4.63
N ILE A 16 -0.89 -5.22 -4.29
CA ILE A 16 -1.13 -3.80 -4.58
C ILE A 16 -1.24 -2.99 -3.29
N ILE A 17 -0.74 -1.75 -3.36
CA ILE A 17 -0.94 -0.73 -2.32
C ILE A 17 -1.78 0.38 -2.93
N THR A 18 -2.89 0.72 -2.27
CA THR A 18 -3.70 1.88 -2.65
C THR A 18 -3.08 3.13 -2.01
N SER A 19 -3.08 4.28 -2.67
CA SER A 19 -2.46 5.49 -2.13
C SER A 19 -3.31 6.74 -2.34
N ALA A 20 -3.09 7.73 -1.48
CA ALA A 20 -3.60 9.10 -1.62
C ALA A 20 -5.14 9.24 -1.65
N PHE A 21 -5.86 8.36 -0.95
CA PHE A 21 -7.31 8.49 -0.82
C PHE A 21 -7.68 9.49 0.28
N LYS A 22 -8.74 10.27 0.04
CA LYS A 22 -9.41 11.08 1.09
C LYS A 22 -10.45 10.20 1.78
N VAL A 23 -10.34 10.05 3.09
CA VAL A 23 -11.40 9.47 3.91
C VAL A 23 -12.31 10.61 4.35
N ASN A 24 -13.57 10.58 3.92
CA ASN A 24 -14.57 11.49 4.47
C ASN A 24 -14.95 11.00 5.89
N ALA A 25 -15.01 11.89 6.87
CA ALA A 25 -15.48 11.59 8.22
C ALA A 25 -16.83 12.30 8.48
N GLY A 26 -17.86 11.56 8.89
CA GLY A 26 -19.20 12.10 9.19
C GLY A 26 -20.34 11.07 9.08
N ARG A 27 -21.54 11.44 9.57
CA ARG A 27 -22.72 10.56 9.71
C ARG A 27 -23.26 9.97 8.39
N ASN A 28 -22.95 10.59 7.25
CA ASN A 28 -23.30 10.14 5.89
C ASN A 28 -22.07 10.14 4.96
N ALA A 29 -20.89 9.85 5.50
CA ALA A 29 -19.69 9.79 4.66
C ALA A 29 -19.78 8.56 3.74
N ALA A 30 -20.12 8.78 2.47
CA ALA A 30 -19.68 7.86 1.42
C ALA A 30 -18.16 7.70 1.58
N ASP A 31 -17.67 6.47 1.43
CA ASP A 31 -16.25 6.17 1.40
C ASP A 31 -15.78 6.03 -0.06
N PRO A 32 -15.42 7.15 -0.73
CA PRO A 32 -14.89 7.12 -2.09
C PRO A 32 -13.72 6.16 -2.25
N HIS A 33 -12.97 5.88 -1.17
CA HIS A 33 -11.90 4.88 -1.24
C HIS A 33 -12.51 3.49 -1.46
N ALA A 34 -13.44 3.07 -0.61
CA ALA A 34 -14.07 1.75 -0.72
C ALA A 34 -14.73 1.56 -2.11
N GLU A 35 -15.41 2.60 -2.62
CA GLU A 35 -16.01 2.55 -3.96
C GLU A 35 -14.99 2.44 -5.09
N TRP A 36 -13.91 3.21 -5.02
CA TRP A 36 -12.83 3.13 -6.00
C TRP A 36 -12.11 1.77 -5.91
N GLU A 37 -11.89 1.27 -4.71
CA GLU A 37 -11.26 -0.03 -4.46
C GLU A 37 -12.09 -1.17 -5.04
N ALA A 38 -13.42 -1.14 -4.85
CA ALA A 38 -14.34 -2.10 -5.45
C ALA A 38 -14.26 -2.15 -6.98
N LYS A 39 -13.86 -1.05 -7.63
CA LYS A 39 -13.66 -0.98 -9.10
C LYS A 39 -12.28 -1.44 -9.54
N ILE A 40 -11.24 -1.22 -8.74
CA ILE A 40 -9.85 -1.56 -9.08
C ILE A 40 -9.49 -3.01 -8.77
N ALA A 41 -9.99 -3.55 -7.66
CA ALA A 41 -9.67 -4.92 -7.27
C ALA A 41 -10.01 -5.96 -8.36
N PRO A 42 -11.18 -5.91 -9.04
CA PRO A 42 -11.48 -6.80 -10.16
C PRO A 42 -10.53 -6.60 -11.35
N ARG A 43 -10.12 -5.35 -11.64
CA ARG A 43 -9.21 -5.06 -12.76
C ARG A 43 -7.81 -5.64 -12.54
N VAL A 44 -7.29 -5.53 -11.33
CA VAL A 44 -6.00 -6.14 -10.95
C VAL A 44 -6.09 -7.66 -11.05
N ARG A 45 -7.20 -8.23 -10.56
CA ARG A 45 -7.44 -9.67 -10.69
C ARG A 45 -7.44 -10.10 -12.16
N ASP A 46 -8.25 -9.43 -12.98
CA ASP A 46 -8.56 -9.88 -14.33
C ASP A 46 -7.43 -9.60 -15.33
N ARG A 47 -6.62 -8.57 -15.12
CA ARG A 47 -5.58 -8.13 -16.07
C ARG A 47 -4.14 -8.42 -15.66
N ILE A 48 -3.92 -8.84 -14.41
CA ILE A 48 -2.56 -9.06 -13.89
C ILE A 48 -2.50 -10.44 -13.27
N THR A 49 -3.23 -10.68 -12.19
CA THR A 49 -3.05 -11.93 -11.44
C THR A 49 -3.58 -13.13 -12.19
N LYS A 50 -4.66 -13.00 -12.97
CA LYS A 50 -5.20 -14.10 -13.77
C LYS A 50 -4.20 -14.56 -14.84
N ASP A 51 -3.58 -13.62 -15.55
CA ASP A 51 -2.63 -13.93 -16.61
C ASP A 51 -1.33 -14.50 -16.04
N LEU A 52 -0.84 -13.96 -14.93
CA LEU A 52 0.34 -14.49 -14.25
C LEU A 52 0.09 -15.88 -13.65
N ALA A 53 -1.07 -16.10 -13.02
CA ALA A 53 -1.44 -17.41 -12.47
C ALA A 53 -1.59 -18.49 -13.55
N ALA A 54 -1.94 -18.10 -14.78
CA ALA A 54 -1.99 -19.02 -15.92
C ALA A 54 -0.59 -19.44 -16.40
N ILE A 55 0.43 -18.61 -16.16
CA ILE A 55 1.84 -18.93 -16.45
C ILE A 55 2.44 -19.76 -15.31
N ASP A 56 2.38 -19.25 -14.07
CA ASP A 56 2.82 -19.95 -12.87
C ASP A 56 2.14 -19.34 -11.62
N GLN A 57 1.50 -20.19 -10.83
CA GLN A 57 0.86 -19.80 -9.57
C GLN A 57 1.82 -19.20 -8.53
N LYS A 58 3.13 -19.43 -8.66
CA LYS A 58 4.13 -18.82 -7.79
C LYS A 58 4.38 -17.34 -8.07
N LEU A 59 3.89 -16.82 -9.20
CA LEU A 59 4.08 -15.43 -9.61
C LEU A 59 3.04 -14.48 -9.01
N VAL A 60 1.98 -15.03 -8.38
CA VAL A 60 0.87 -14.26 -7.82
C VAL A 60 0.87 -14.27 -6.28
N PRO A 61 0.27 -13.26 -5.63
CA PRO A 61 0.15 -13.23 -4.19
C PRO A 61 -0.61 -14.45 -3.66
N GLN A 62 -0.08 -15.09 -2.62
CA GLN A 62 -0.81 -16.11 -1.87
C GLN A 62 -1.87 -15.43 -0.98
N GLY A 63 -3.14 -15.53 -1.37
CA GLY A 63 -4.28 -14.91 -0.67
C GLY A 63 -4.83 -13.68 -1.40
N GLY A 64 -5.07 -12.58 -0.67
CA GLY A 64 -5.64 -11.37 -1.23
C GLY A 64 -4.64 -10.52 -2.01
N ASN A 65 -5.10 -9.85 -3.07
CA ASN A 65 -4.25 -8.99 -3.90
C ASN A 65 -3.77 -7.72 -3.19
N LYS A 66 -4.48 -7.24 -2.15
CA LYS A 66 -4.15 -6.00 -1.44
C LYS A 66 -3.14 -6.25 -0.33
N VAL A 67 -2.11 -5.42 -0.28
CA VAL A 67 -1.11 -5.34 0.80
C VAL A 67 -1.52 -4.30 1.84
N GLY A 68 -2.13 -3.19 1.42
CA GLY A 68 -2.62 -2.15 2.32
C GLY A 68 -3.04 -0.90 1.57
N GLY A 69 -3.31 0.16 2.32
CA GLY A 69 -3.62 1.49 1.80
C GLY A 69 -2.87 2.57 2.56
N ILE A 70 -2.39 3.58 1.84
CA ILE A 70 -1.71 4.74 2.40
C ILE A 70 -2.65 5.94 2.25
N LYS A 71 -3.12 6.44 3.38
CA LYS A 71 -3.91 7.68 3.41
C LYS A 71 -3.08 8.87 2.96
N ASN A 72 -3.81 9.93 2.68
CA ASN A 72 -3.18 11.18 2.31
C ASN A 72 -2.65 11.95 3.53
N PHE A 73 -1.33 11.84 3.77
CA PHE A 73 -0.62 12.54 4.84
C PHE A 73 0.00 13.88 4.39
N HIS A 74 -0.67 14.60 3.47
CA HIS A 74 -0.21 15.82 2.77
C HIS A 74 0.83 16.70 3.51
N SER A 75 0.50 17.22 4.70
CA SER A 75 1.35 18.16 5.44
C SER A 75 2.54 17.50 6.15
N LEU A 76 2.48 16.19 6.39
CA LEU A 76 3.52 15.46 7.11
C LEU A 76 4.72 15.13 6.22
N ALA A 77 4.52 14.88 4.92
CA ALA A 77 5.64 14.52 4.03
C ALA A 77 6.70 15.62 3.90
N PRO A 78 6.36 16.90 3.67
CA PRO A 78 7.34 17.98 3.69
C PRO A 78 8.00 18.16 5.07
N ALA A 79 7.25 17.96 6.15
CA ALA A 79 7.80 18.06 7.50
C ALA A 79 8.82 16.95 7.79
N ALA A 80 8.51 15.70 7.43
CA ALA A 80 9.40 14.55 7.53
C ALA A 80 10.71 14.80 6.78
N GLN A 81 10.63 15.32 5.55
CA GLN A 81 11.79 15.70 4.76
C GLN A 81 12.61 16.81 5.43
N LYS A 82 11.96 17.88 5.89
CA LYS A 82 12.62 19.01 6.57
C LYS A 82 13.42 18.57 7.80
N PHE A 83 12.88 17.64 8.57
CA PHE A 83 13.50 17.16 9.82
C PHE A 83 14.37 15.91 9.65
N GLY A 84 14.42 15.32 8.45
CA GLY A 84 15.17 14.09 8.19
C GLY A 84 14.67 12.89 9.00
N VAL A 85 13.36 12.78 9.23
CA VAL A 85 12.76 11.67 10.02
C VAL A 85 11.60 11.02 9.28
N ALA A 86 11.23 9.80 9.68
CA ALA A 86 10.03 9.15 9.20
C ALA A 86 8.75 9.92 9.59
N LEU A 87 7.69 9.80 8.78
CA LEU A 87 6.38 10.40 9.04
C LEU A 87 5.86 10.09 10.46
N GLY A 88 5.94 8.82 10.86
CA GLY A 88 5.53 8.32 12.18
C GLY A 88 6.42 8.74 13.35
N SER A 89 7.43 9.59 13.11
CA SER A 89 8.40 10.09 14.10
C SER A 89 8.38 11.62 14.20
N LEU A 90 7.32 12.27 13.71
CA LEU A 90 7.15 13.72 13.71
C LEU A 90 6.58 14.30 15.01
N ARG A 91 6.15 13.47 15.97
CA ARG A 91 5.71 13.95 17.29
C ARG A 91 6.84 14.80 17.92
N GLY A 92 6.48 15.95 18.49
CA GLY A 92 7.43 16.93 19.02
C GLY A 92 8.14 17.80 17.97
N LYS A 93 7.92 17.55 16.67
CA LYS A 93 8.49 18.33 15.55
C LYS A 93 7.42 19.06 14.72
N VAL A 94 6.15 18.71 14.91
CA VAL A 94 4.99 19.36 14.28
C VAL A 94 4.00 19.81 15.35
N ASN A 95 3.03 20.65 14.96
CA ASN A 95 1.95 21.08 15.85
C ASN A 95 1.21 19.87 16.44
N PRO A 96 0.89 19.84 17.77
CA PRO A 96 0.11 18.78 18.40
C PRO A 96 -1.20 18.41 17.70
N GLY A 97 -1.84 19.34 16.98
CA GLY A 97 -3.01 19.06 16.16
C GLY A 97 -2.79 18.01 15.06
N HIS A 98 -1.54 17.74 14.67
CA HIS A 98 -1.17 16.70 13.70
C HIS A 98 -0.82 15.35 14.34
N TYR A 99 -0.77 15.23 15.66
CA TYR A 99 -0.29 14.00 16.31
C TYR A 99 -1.14 12.77 15.96
N GLY A 100 -2.45 12.94 15.79
CA GLY A 100 -3.33 11.87 15.31
C GLY A 100 -2.88 11.36 13.92
N GLN A 101 -2.60 12.26 12.98
CA GLN A 101 -2.12 11.88 11.64
C GLN A 101 -0.74 11.23 11.68
N VAL A 102 0.14 11.65 12.59
CA VAL A 102 1.46 11.04 12.79
C VAL A 102 1.33 9.61 13.28
N ASP A 103 0.44 9.34 14.24
CA ASP A 103 0.20 7.99 14.76
C ASP A 103 -0.48 7.11 13.72
N GLU A 104 -1.45 7.65 12.98
CA GLU A 104 -2.08 6.94 11.86
C GLU A 104 -1.04 6.54 10.81
N ALA A 105 -0.17 7.47 10.40
CA ALA A 105 0.91 7.17 9.47
C ALA A 105 1.81 6.07 10.01
N ARG A 106 2.25 6.17 11.28
CA ARG A 106 3.07 5.14 11.92
C ARG A 106 2.40 3.76 11.81
N ASN A 107 1.12 3.67 12.14
CA ASN A 107 0.39 2.41 12.17
C ASN A 107 0.17 1.84 10.76
N GLU A 108 -0.24 2.66 9.79
CA GLU A 108 -0.46 2.23 8.41
C GLU A 108 0.83 1.70 7.76
N PHE A 109 1.93 2.46 7.87
CA PHE A 109 3.21 2.03 7.31
C PHE A 109 3.75 0.78 8.02
N ALA A 110 3.56 0.64 9.34
CA ALA A 110 3.96 -0.56 10.05
C ALA A 110 3.15 -1.79 9.63
N GLN A 111 1.84 -1.64 9.39
CA GLN A 111 0.99 -2.73 8.88
C GLN A 111 1.42 -3.16 7.47
N ILE A 112 1.66 -2.20 6.58
CA ILE A 112 2.14 -2.47 5.21
C ILE A 112 3.49 -3.17 5.24
N ALA A 113 4.44 -2.68 6.04
CA ALA A 113 5.76 -3.29 6.17
C ALA A 113 5.67 -4.74 6.63
N ARG A 114 4.87 -5.02 7.68
CA ARG A 114 4.64 -6.40 8.15
C ARG A 114 4.08 -7.31 7.06
N GLU A 115 3.14 -6.81 6.27
CA GLU A 115 2.51 -7.59 5.21
C GLU A 115 3.48 -7.86 4.04
N ILE A 116 4.30 -6.88 3.69
CA ILE A 116 5.39 -7.05 2.71
C ILE A 116 6.37 -8.10 3.19
N THR A 117 6.89 -7.96 4.43
CA THR A 117 7.83 -8.91 5.04
C THR A 117 7.27 -10.33 5.05
N ARG A 118 6.02 -10.50 5.51
CA ARG A 118 5.32 -11.79 5.52
C ARG A 118 5.21 -12.43 4.13
N ARG A 119 4.87 -11.63 3.11
CA ARG A 119 4.74 -12.13 1.72
C ARG A 119 6.08 -12.36 1.04
N ALA A 120 7.10 -11.59 1.43
CA ALA A 120 8.46 -11.71 0.91
C ALA A 120 9.21 -12.91 1.51
N GLY A 121 8.74 -13.43 2.65
CA GLY A 121 9.41 -14.50 3.39
C GLY A 121 10.69 -14.05 4.09
N ILE A 122 10.74 -12.78 4.51
CA ILE A 122 11.86 -12.15 5.23
C ILE A 122 11.53 -12.06 6.71
#